data_AF-A0A3S2N299-F1
#
_entry.id   AF-A0A3S2N299-F1
#
_cell.length_a   1.000
_cell.length_b   1.000
_cell.length_c   1.000
_cell.angle_alpha   90.00
_cell.angle_beta   90.00
_cell.angle_gamma   90.00
#
_symmetry.space_group_name_H-M   'P 1'
#
loop_
_entity.id
_entity.type
_entity.pdbx_description
1 polymer ?
#
loop_
_entity_poly.entity_id
_entity_poly.type
_entity_poly.pdbx_seq_one_letter_code
_entity_poly.pdbx_strand_id
1 'polypeptide(L)'
;MLSIKVGNKMGRKNTNYTRWMLRALMVLLPALVVLIVLLQLNTNPFKGLSTSDSGIVSEPANLIIKKSSGPCSPRKECPEDHFSFLVQSGAANVVAPKICVGNDLVLGTVLNNVGIGINTVLVDGKTGKVLKTTHFDTYSGDVRYIIDFLKDMTPGSVVLMASFDEPSSKLNDEARNLIAELGSSSIQKLGYRDNWVFVGAKGGLVKSSFEKHIKNDKPNNKYDNWPELIDLQGCFPKNSQ
;
A
#
# COMPACT_ATOMS: atom_id res chain seq x y z
N MET A 1 -7.96 -82.35 -39.73
CA MET A 1 -8.86 -81.96 -38.63
C MET A 1 -8.20 -80.81 -37.89
N LEU A 2 -8.76 -79.60 -37.95
CA LEU A 2 -8.58 -78.56 -36.92
C LEU A 2 -9.62 -77.46 -37.14
N SER A 3 -10.45 -77.31 -36.10
CA SER A 3 -11.74 -76.62 -36.10
C SER A 3 -11.63 -75.10 -36.08
N ILE A 4 -12.54 -74.46 -36.80
CA ILE A 4 -12.87 -73.04 -36.72
C ILE A 4 -13.62 -72.77 -35.40
N LYS A 5 -13.20 -71.76 -34.65
CA LYS A 5 -13.94 -71.24 -33.48
C LYS A 5 -14.44 -69.82 -33.79
N VAL A 6 -15.76 -69.68 -33.76
CA VAL A 6 -16.52 -68.45 -34.02
C VAL A 6 -16.45 -67.51 -32.81
N GLY A 7 -16.19 -66.23 -33.07
CA GLY A 7 -16.19 -65.17 -32.06
C GLY A 7 -17.61 -64.76 -31.64
N ASN A 8 -17.83 -64.66 -30.33
CA ASN A 8 -19.11 -64.29 -29.73
C ASN A 8 -19.18 -62.77 -29.54
N LYS A 9 -20.20 -62.11 -30.11
CA LYS A 9 -20.50 -60.69 -29.88
C LYS A 9 -21.19 -60.52 -28.52
N MET A 10 -20.62 -59.73 -27.62
CA MET A 10 -21.28 -59.35 -26.36
C MET A 10 -21.75 -57.89 -26.39
N GLY A 11 -23.01 -57.71 -25.96
CA GLY A 11 -23.89 -56.58 -26.22
C GLY A 11 -23.46 -55.20 -25.73
N ARG A 12 -23.72 -54.20 -26.58
CA ARG A 12 -23.76 -52.77 -26.29
C ARG A 12 -25.10 -52.42 -25.64
N LYS A 13 -25.14 -52.35 -24.29
CA LYS A 13 -26.27 -51.79 -23.52
C LYS A 13 -25.71 -50.89 -22.41
N ASN A 14 -25.62 -49.57 -22.67
CA ASN A 14 -25.61 -48.43 -21.70
C ASN A 14 -24.86 -47.17 -22.19
N THR A 15 -24.93 -46.83 -23.47
CA THR A 15 -24.37 -45.56 -23.99
C THR A 15 -25.25 -44.35 -23.68
N ASN A 16 -26.56 -44.56 -23.48
CA ASN A 16 -27.48 -43.48 -23.16
C ASN A 16 -27.41 -43.10 -21.67
N TYR A 17 -27.40 -44.09 -20.77
CA TYR A 17 -27.37 -43.84 -19.32
C TYR A 17 -26.09 -43.09 -18.89
N THR A 18 -24.93 -43.47 -19.42
CA THR A 18 -23.66 -42.77 -19.19
C THR A 18 -23.69 -41.33 -19.70
N ARG A 19 -24.31 -41.07 -20.86
CA ARG A 19 -24.50 -39.71 -21.39
C ARG A 19 -25.43 -38.87 -20.52
N TRP A 20 -26.52 -39.45 -20.01
CA TRP A 20 -27.43 -38.78 -19.09
C TRP A 20 -26.77 -38.48 -17.76
N MET A 21 -25.97 -39.41 -17.21
CA MET A 21 -25.20 -39.19 -15.99
C MET A 21 -24.13 -38.10 -16.16
N LEU A 22 -23.42 -38.09 -17.29
CA LEU A 22 -22.43 -37.04 -17.58
C LEU A 22 -23.08 -35.66 -17.73
N ARG A 23 -24.24 -35.58 -18.39
CA ARG A 23 -25.00 -34.31 -18.50
C ARG A 23 -25.53 -33.85 -17.15
N ALA A 24 -26.01 -34.77 -16.31
CA ALA A 24 -26.46 -34.44 -14.96
C ALA A 24 -25.29 -33.92 -14.10
N LEU A 25 -24.13 -34.58 -14.13
CA LEU A 25 -22.92 -34.14 -13.41
C LEU A 25 -22.44 -32.75 -13.85
N MET A 26 -22.44 -32.47 -15.15
CA MET A 26 -22.02 -31.17 -15.71
C MET A 26 -22.93 -30.01 -15.28
N VAL A 27 -24.16 -30.27 -14.85
CA VAL A 27 -25.10 -29.24 -14.36
C VAL A 27 -25.16 -29.21 -12.83
N LEU A 28 -25.18 -30.37 -12.18
CA LEU A 28 -25.32 -30.48 -10.74
C LEU A 28 -24.08 -29.98 -9.98
N LEU A 29 -22.86 -30.22 -10.51
CA LEU A 29 -21.63 -29.72 -9.89
C LEU A 29 -21.56 -28.19 -9.85
N PRO A 30 -21.71 -27.45 -10.97
CA PRO A 30 -21.72 -25.99 -10.91
C PRO A 30 -22.91 -25.43 -10.13
N ALA A 31 -24.09 -26.06 -10.19
CA ALA A 31 -25.24 -25.63 -9.39
C ALA A 31 -24.98 -25.78 -7.88
N LEU A 32 -24.31 -26.86 -7.45
CA LEU A 32 -23.89 -27.06 -6.05
C LEU A 32 -22.87 -26.01 -5.63
N VAL A 33 -21.88 -25.69 -6.49
CA VAL A 33 -20.89 -24.64 -6.20
C VAL A 33 -21.57 -23.28 -6.06
N VAL A 34 -22.49 -22.92 -6.96
CA VAL A 34 -23.27 -21.68 -6.88
C VAL A 34 -24.12 -21.65 -5.60
N LEU A 35 -24.77 -22.76 -5.24
CA LEU A 35 -25.54 -22.86 -3.99
C LEU A 35 -24.64 -22.67 -2.76
N ILE A 36 -23.44 -23.26 -2.74
CA ILE A 36 -22.47 -23.07 -1.66
C ILE A 36 -22.04 -21.59 -1.59
N VAL A 37 -21.73 -20.95 -2.72
CA VAL A 37 -21.36 -19.53 -2.75
C VAL A 37 -22.51 -18.64 -2.28
N LEU A 38 -23.75 -18.91 -2.70
CA LEU A 38 -24.94 -18.19 -2.22
C LEU A 38 -25.18 -18.40 -0.73
N LEU A 39 -24.95 -19.62 -0.21
CA LEU A 39 -25.00 -19.88 1.22
C LEU A 39 -23.90 -19.10 1.95
N GLN A 40 -22.67 -19.05 1.45
CA GLN A 40 -21.58 -18.25 2.05
C GLN A 40 -21.86 -16.74 2.02
N LEU A 41 -22.54 -16.24 0.98
CA LEU A 41 -22.98 -14.85 0.89
C LEU A 41 -24.16 -14.55 1.82
N ASN A 42 -25.03 -15.53 2.09
CA ASN A 42 -26.20 -15.37 2.97
C ASN A 42 -25.90 -15.70 4.44
N THR A 43 -24.84 -16.48 4.74
CA THR A 43 -24.39 -16.81 6.11
C THR A 43 -23.35 -15.84 6.67
N ASN A 44 -22.87 -14.88 5.87
CA ASN A 44 -22.01 -13.80 6.36
C ASN A 44 -22.68 -12.42 6.23
N PRO A 45 -23.82 -12.16 6.90
CA PRO A 45 -24.17 -10.81 7.25
C PRO A 45 -23.22 -10.39 8.38
N PHE A 46 -22.32 -9.47 8.05
CA PHE A 46 -21.72 -8.48 8.95
C PHE A 46 -22.04 -8.70 10.45
N LYS A 47 -21.22 -9.50 11.16
CA LYS A 47 -21.16 -9.43 12.63
C LYS A 47 -20.28 -8.25 13.03
N GLY A 48 -20.85 -7.06 12.89
CA GLY A 48 -20.72 -6.06 13.93
C GLY A 48 -21.91 -6.26 14.87
N LEU A 49 -21.67 -6.76 16.09
CA LEU A 49 -22.45 -6.37 17.26
C LEU A 49 -21.76 -6.81 18.54
N SER A 50 -21.58 -5.81 19.39
CA SER A 50 -21.35 -5.81 20.82
C SER A 50 -21.91 -7.02 21.58
N THR A 51 -21.11 -7.57 22.48
CA THR A 51 -21.60 -8.27 23.66
C THR A 51 -21.24 -7.47 24.89
N SER A 52 -22.20 -6.68 25.37
CA SER A 52 -22.33 -6.33 26.77
C SER A 52 -23.05 -7.48 27.45
N ASP A 53 -22.41 -8.19 28.37
CA ASP A 53 -23.05 -8.55 29.64
C ASP A 53 -22.00 -8.95 30.69
N SER A 54 -22.43 -9.00 31.94
CA SER A 54 -21.86 -8.25 33.04
C SER A 54 -21.29 -9.10 34.18
N GLY A 55 -20.35 -8.52 34.94
CA GLY A 55 -19.76 -9.09 36.15
C GLY A 55 -19.13 -7.98 37.02
N ILE A 56 -19.46 -7.98 38.31
CA ILE A 56 -19.45 -6.86 39.26
C ILE A 56 -18.11 -6.70 40.03
N VAL A 57 -17.66 -5.44 40.14
CA VAL A 57 -16.88 -4.73 41.21
C VAL A 57 -15.47 -5.20 41.59
N SER A 58 -14.47 -4.34 41.31
CA SER A 58 -13.59 -3.71 42.34
C SER A 58 -12.60 -2.70 41.73
N GLU A 59 -12.65 -1.45 42.26
CA GLU A 59 -11.56 -0.45 42.37
C GLU A 59 -11.11 0.37 41.11
N PRO A 60 -10.93 1.71 41.21
CA PRO A 60 -10.70 2.57 40.05
C PRO A 60 -9.21 2.58 39.68
N ALA A 61 -8.79 1.62 38.88
CA ALA A 61 -7.55 1.78 38.10
C ALA A 61 -7.88 2.59 36.84
N ASN A 62 -7.17 3.71 36.64
CA ASN A 62 -7.18 4.51 35.41
C ASN A 62 -7.01 3.62 34.17
N LEU A 63 -8.11 3.23 33.54
CA LEU A 63 -8.11 2.58 32.25
C LEU A 63 -7.80 3.63 31.20
N ILE A 64 -6.52 3.76 30.87
CA ILE A 64 -6.09 4.34 29.59
C ILE A 64 -6.75 3.46 28.52
N ILE A 65 -7.83 3.97 27.91
CA ILE A 65 -8.40 3.39 26.70
C ILE A 65 -7.27 3.41 25.67
N LYS A 66 -6.60 2.28 25.45
CA LYS A 66 -5.72 2.09 24.29
C LYS A 66 -6.62 2.24 23.07
N LYS A 67 -6.69 3.46 22.53
CA LYS A 67 -7.32 3.79 21.26
C LYS A 67 -6.87 2.72 20.28
N SER A 68 -7.83 1.93 19.76
CA SER A 68 -7.54 0.85 18.81
C SER A 68 -6.60 1.41 17.75
N SER A 69 -5.43 0.80 17.58
CA SER A 69 -4.36 1.38 16.79
C SER A 69 -4.81 1.48 15.33
N GLY A 70 -5.23 2.68 14.91
CA GLY A 70 -5.63 2.95 13.55
C GLY A 70 -4.46 2.74 12.57
N PRO A 71 -4.70 2.86 11.25
CA PRO A 71 -3.69 2.59 10.21
C PRO A 71 -2.43 3.48 10.29
N CYS A 72 -2.48 4.54 11.11
CA CYS A 72 -1.48 5.56 11.30
C CYS A 72 -1.01 5.67 12.77
N SER A 73 -1.21 4.63 13.59
CA SER A 73 -0.76 4.66 14.98
C SER A 73 0.77 4.70 15.06
N PRO A 74 1.34 5.69 15.76
CA PRO A 74 2.78 5.84 15.86
C PRO A 74 3.35 4.74 16.77
N ARG A 75 4.54 4.22 16.41
CA ARG A 75 5.25 3.25 17.26
C ARG A 75 5.77 3.87 18.56
N LYS A 76 5.98 5.19 18.57
CA LYS A 76 6.46 5.98 19.71
C LYS A 76 5.81 7.36 19.68
N GLU A 77 5.46 7.89 20.85
CA GLU A 77 4.93 9.25 20.98
C GLU A 77 5.99 10.31 20.64
N CYS A 78 5.55 11.39 20.00
CA CYS A 78 6.39 12.54 19.68
C CYS A 78 6.39 13.55 20.82
N PRO A 79 7.47 14.32 21.02
CA PRO A 79 7.47 15.47 21.92
C PRO A 79 6.41 16.51 21.51
N GLU A 80 5.95 17.32 22.47
CA GLU A 80 4.91 18.36 22.28
C GLU A 80 5.20 19.31 21.11
N ASP A 81 6.47 19.67 20.89
CA ASP A 81 6.88 20.60 19.84
C ASP A 81 7.24 19.90 18.51
N HIS A 82 6.67 18.73 18.26
CA HIS A 82 6.90 17.99 17.02
C HIS A 82 5.59 17.51 16.40
N PHE A 83 5.62 17.30 15.10
CA PHE A 83 4.56 16.61 14.36
C PHE A 83 4.99 15.18 14.06
N SER A 84 4.13 14.21 14.36
CA SER A 84 4.34 12.81 14.00
C SER A 84 4.10 12.59 12.51
N PHE A 85 4.81 11.61 11.95
CA PHE A 85 4.54 11.16 10.59
C PHE A 85 4.78 9.66 10.42
N LEU A 86 4.13 9.11 9.40
CA LEU A 86 4.39 7.78 8.85
C LEU A 86 4.41 7.90 7.33
N VAL A 87 5.46 7.39 6.69
CA VAL A 87 5.57 7.26 5.24
C VAL A 87 5.84 5.80 4.91
N GLN A 88 5.03 5.22 4.04
CA GLN A 88 5.18 3.85 3.55
C GLN A 88 5.14 3.85 2.02
N SER A 89 6.12 3.18 1.40
CA SER A 89 6.13 2.95 -0.05
C SER A 89 5.04 1.97 -0.47
N GLY A 90 4.79 1.88 -1.77
CA GLY A 90 3.99 0.79 -2.31
C GLY A 90 4.67 -0.57 -2.18
N ALA A 91 3.89 -1.63 -2.37
CA ALA A 91 4.38 -2.99 -2.58
C ALA A 91 4.07 -3.40 -4.03
N ALA A 92 5.13 -3.50 -4.81
CA ALA A 92 5.05 -3.63 -6.27
C ALA A 92 4.10 -2.56 -6.86
N ASN A 93 3.19 -2.99 -7.73
CA ASN A 93 2.14 -2.18 -8.34
C ASN A 93 0.72 -2.50 -7.80
N VAL A 94 0.62 -3.23 -6.68
CA VAL A 94 -0.66 -3.76 -6.16
C VAL A 94 -1.07 -3.16 -4.81
N VAL A 95 -0.12 -2.83 -3.94
CA VAL A 95 -0.39 -2.12 -2.70
C VAL A 95 0.12 -0.70 -2.84
N ALA A 96 -0.79 0.26 -2.75
CA ALA A 96 -0.46 1.67 -2.84
C ALA A 96 0.29 2.17 -1.59
N PRO A 97 1.09 3.24 -1.73
CA PRO A 97 1.75 3.88 -0.60
C PRO A 97 0.74 4.49 0.37
N LYS A 98 1.24 4.80 1.56
CA LYS A 98 0.46 5.42 2.62
C LYS A 98 1.29 6.50 3.32
N ILE A 99 0.71 7.67 3.51
CA ILE A 99 1.31 8.76 4.27
C ILE A 99 0.33 9.24 5.34
N CYS A 100 0.83 9.36 6.56
CA CYS A 100 0.12 9.91 7.70
C CYS A 100 0.88 11.10 8.29
N VAL A 101 0.15 12.12 8.73
CA VAL A 101 0.68 13.30 9.43
C VAL A 101 -0.18 13.53 10.66
N GLY A 102 0.42 13.67 11.85
CA GLY A 102 -0.35 13.84 13.08
C GLY A 102 -1.28 12.67 13.41
N ASN A 103 -0.95 11.47 12.95
CA ASN A 103 -1.76 10.24 13.02
C ASN A 103 -3.00 10.21 12.10
N ASP A 104 -3.21 11.23 11.27
CA ASP A 104 -4.27 11.24 10.28
C ASP A 104 -3.76 10.70 8.95
N LEU A 105 -4.56 9.83 8.31
CA LEU A 105 -4.29 9.35 6.96
C LEU A 105 -4.56 10.48 5.96
N VAL A 106 -3.54 10.88 5.21
CA VAL A 106 -3.62 12.02 4.28
C VAL A 106 -3.36 11.61 2.83
N LEU A 107 -2.66 10.50 2.61
CA LEU A 107 -2.50 9.85 1.31
C LEU A 107 -2.59 8.33 1.48
N GLY A 108 -3.38 7.67 0.65
CA GLY A 108 -3.50 6.21 0.64
C GLY A 108 -4.73 5.70 -0.11
N THR A 109 -4.84 4.38 -0.25
CA THR A 109 -5.90 3.70 -1.03
C THR A 109 -7.31 4.15 -0.65
N VAL A 110 -7.60 4.29 0.65
CA VAL A 110 -8.94 4.66 1.15
C VAL A 110 -9.35 6.06 0.69
N LEU A 111 -8.39 6.95 0.43
CA LEU A 111 -8.62 8.31 -0.04
C LEU A 111 -8.63 8.41 -1.57
N ASN A 112 -8.31 7.32 -2.28
CA ASN A 112 -8.24 7.27 -3.74
C ASN A 112 -7.40 8.40 -4.37
N ASN A 113 -6.28 8.75 -3.72
CA ASN A 113 -5.42 9.88 -4.10
C ASN A 113 -3.96 9.49 -4.34
N VAL A 114 -3.75 8.23 -4.72
CA VAL A 114 -2.45 7.61 -4.98
C VAL A 114 -2.28 7.35 -6.47
N GLY A 115 -1.03 7.33 -6.96
CA GLY A 115 -0.73 6.97 -8.33
C GLY A 115 0.70 6.46 -8.50
N ILE A 116 1.00 5.93 -9.68
CA ILE A 116 2.34 5.43 -10.03
C ILE A 116 3.37 6.57 -9.90
N GLY A 117 4.60 6.22 -9.54
CA GLY A 117 5.72 7.16 -9.43
C GLY A 117 5.94 7.66 -8.02
N ILE A 118 6.14 8.97 -7.85
CA ILE A 118 6.41 9.60 -6.56
C ILE A 118 5.14 10.25 -6.02
N ASN A 119 4.68 9.75 -4.88
CA ASN A 119 3.52 10.26 -4.14
C ASN A 119 3.99 11.23 -3.07
N THR A 120 3.36 12.40 -2.96
CA THR A 120 3.85 13.52 -2.15
C THR A 120 2.76 14.14 -1.28
N VAL A 121 3.16 14.56 -0.08
CA VAL A 121 2.35 15.39 0.83
C VAL A 121 3.21 16.58 1.24
N LEU A 122 2.73 17.79 0.94
CA LEU A 122 3.31 19.05 1.38
C LEU A 122 2.62 19.52 2.66
N VAL A 123 3.40 19.88 3.66
CA VAL A 123 2.96 20.28 4.99
C VAL A 123 3.58 21.62 5.36
N ASP A 124 2.80 22.50 5.96
CA ASP A 124 3.30 23.71 6.59
C ASP A 124 4.10 23.34 7.85
N GLY A 125 5.40 23.62 7.87
CA GLY A 125 6.28 23.17 8.96
C GLY A 125 6.01 23.83 10.32
N LYS A 126 5.27 24.94 10.35
CA LYS A 126 4.94 25.68 11.59
C LYS A 126 3.65 25.16 12.22
N THR A 127 2.64 24.92 11.39
CA THR A 127 1.28 24.55 11.83
C THR A 127 1.00 23.06 11.73
N GLY A 128 1.80 22.31 10.95
CA GLY A 128 1.56 20.89 10.68
C GLY A 128 0.39 20.66 9.72
N LYS A 129 -0.19 21.71 9.15
CA LYS A 129 -1.32 21.63 8.23
C LYS A 129 -0.87 21.06 6.88
N VAL A 130 -1.59 20.08 6.37
CA VAL A 130 -1.42 19.61 4.99
C VAL A 130 -1.82 20.72 4.02
N LEU A 131 -0.88 21.12 3.17
CA LEU A 131 -1.06 22.14 2.14
C LEU A 131 -1.48 21.53 0.81
N LYS A 132 -0.89 20.40 0.44
CA LYS A 132 -1.15 19.74 -0.85
C LYS A 132 -0.85 18.25 -0.76
N THR A 133 -1.68 17.45 -1.40
CA THR A 133 -1.44 16.01 -1.63
C THR A 133 -1.50 15.76 -3.13
N THR A 134 -0.47 15.15 -3.71
CA THR A 134 -0.40 14.88 -5.15
C THR A 134 0.57 13.73 -5.44
N HIS A 135 0.53 13.18 -6.65
CA HIS A 135 1.55 12.25 -7.14
C HIS A 135 2.08 12.71 -8.50
N PHE A 136 3.23 12.18 -8.87
CA PHE A 136 3.87 12.42 -10.17
C PHE A 136 4.23 11.09 -10.78
N ASP A 137 3.64 10.77 -11.93
CA ASP A 137 4.01 9.59 -12.72
C ASP A 137 5.42 9.79 -13.29
N THR A 138 6.40 9.25 -12.58
CA THR A 138 7.82 9.28 -12.96
C THR A 138 8.23 8.09 -13.82
N TYR A 139 7.27 7.30 -14.32
CA TYR A 139 7.50 6.23 -15.29
C TYR A 139 7.12 6.66 -16.71
N SER A 140 5.89 7.15 -16.89
CA SER A 140 5.32 7.49 -18.20
C SER A 140 4.92 8.96 -18.34
N GLY A 141 4.85 9.69 -17.22
CA GLY A 141 4.44 11.09 -17.17
C GLY A 141 5.53 12.10 -17.56
N ASP A 142 5.20 13.37 -17.33
CA ASP A 142 6.07 14.51 -17.63
C ASP A 142 6.77 15.02 -16.36
N VAL A 143 8.10 15.06 -16.41
CA VAL A 143 8.95 15.51 -15.31
C VAL A 143 8.74 16.98 -14.92
N ARG A 144 8.21 17.80 -15.83
CA ARG A 144 7.95 19.23 -15.54
C ARG A 144 7.05 19.43 -14.34
N TYR A 145 6.04 18.57 -14.14
CA TYR A 145 5.10 18.72 -13.04
C TYR A 145 5.74 18.59 -11.65
N ILE A 146 6.69 17.67 -11.47
CA ILE A 146 7.41 17.55 -10.19
C ILE A 146 8.41 18.70 -10.02
N ILE A 147 9.05 19.16 -11.09
CA ILE A 147 9.97 20.31 -11.07
C ILE A 147 9.22 21.58 -10.63
N ASP A 148 8.09 21.87 -11.26
CA ASP A 148 7.26 23.04 -10.93
C ASP A 148 6.79 22.97 -9.48
N PHE A 149 6.30 21.80 -9.04
CA PHE A 149 5.92 21.58 -7.64
C PHE A 149 7.06 21.88 -6.66
N LEU A 150 8.28 21.41 -6.94
CA LEU A 150 9.45 21.61 -6.07
C LEU A 150 9.96 23.06 -6.05
N LYS A 151 9.79 23.79 -7.15
CA LYS A 151 10.12 25.22 -7.26
C LYS A 151 9.11 26.09 -6.53
N ASP A 152 7.83 25.73 -6.58
CA ASP A 152 6.73 26.45 -5.93
C ASP A 152 6.68 26.26 -4.41
N MET A 153 7.50 25.35 -3.85
CA MET A 153 7.54 25.13 -2.40
C MET A 153 8.04 26.38 -1.66
N THR A 154 7.22 26.87 -0.73
CA THR A 154 7.59 27.94 0.20
C THR A 154 8.65 27.43 1.20
N PRO A 155 9.73 28.21 1.47
CA PRO A 155 10.67 27.92 2.55
C PRO A 155 9.94 27.65 3.88
N GLY A 156 10.41 26.68 4.66
CA GLY A 156 9.75 26.25 5.89
C GLY A 156 8.66 25.19 5.69
N SER A 157 8.32 24.84 4.45
CA SER A 157 7.46 23.68 4.17
C SER A 157 8.23 22.37 4.32
N VAL A 158 7.54 21.35 4.83
CA VAL A 158 8.01 19.95 4.91
C VAL A 158 7.33 19.15 3.81
N VAL A 159 8.07 18.26 3.15
CA VAL A 159 7.52 17.36 2.14
C VAL A 159 7.82 15.91 2.50
N LEU A 160 6.78 15.08 2.40
CA LEU A 160 6.83 13.64 2.58
C LEU A 160 6.65 12.99 1.22
N MET A 161 7.51 12.05 0.86
CA MET A 161 7.51 11.38 -0.45
C MET A 161 7.55 9.87 -0.29
N ALA A 162 6.75 9.14 -1.07
CA ALA A 162 6.72 7.69 -1.12
C ALA A 162 6.68 7.19 -2.57
N SER A 163 7.52 6.21 -2.91
CA SER A 163 7.48 5.55 -4.22
C SER A 163 6.28 4.61 -4.35
N PHE A 164 5.76 4.48 -5.57
CA PHE A 164 4.81 3.43 -5.96
C PHE A 164 5.14 2.90 -7.35
N ASP A 165 5.29 1.58 -7.47
CA ASP A 165 5.70 0.87 -8.68
C ASP A 165 7.09 1.28 -9.19
N GLU A 166 7.22 2.43 -9.85
CA GLU A 166 8.43 2.85 -10.54
C GLU A 166 8.67 4.37 -10.35
N PRO A 167 9.64 4.79 -9.52
CA PRO A 167 9.78 6.20 -9.16
C PRO A 167 10.81 6.98 -9.99
N SER A 168 11.51 6.40 -10.96
CA SER A 168 12.79 6.93 -11.43
C SER A 168 12.92 7.26 -12.93
N SER A 169 12.19 6.60 -13.83
CA SER A 169 12.52 6.58 -15.27
C SER A 169 12.49 7.95 -15.94
N LYS A 170 11.62 8.85 -15.48
CA LYS A 170 11.46 10.21 -16.01
C LYS A 170 12.20 11.27 -15.21
N LEU A 171 12.82 10.94 -14.08
CA LEU A 171 13.57 11.91 -13.29
C LEU A 171 14.86 12.31 -14.01
N ASN A 172 14.96 13.59 -14.35
CA ASN A 172 16.17 14.22 -14.89
C ASN A 172 17.04 14.82 -13.76
N ASP A 173 18.21 15.34 -14.13
CA ASP A 173 19.16 15.93 -13.17
C ASP A 173 18.57 17.12 -12.41
N GLU A 174 17.74 17.93 -13.06
CA GLU A 174 17.08 19.07 -12.41
C GLU A 174 16.14 18.62 -11.28
N ALA A 175 15.24 17.67 -11.55
CA ALA A 175 14.33 17.13 -10.54
C ALA A 175 15.11 16.46 -9.39
N ARG A 176 16.17 15.69 -9.71
CA ARG A 176 17.02 15.03 -8.71
C ARG A 176 17.75 16.04 -7.84
N ASN A 177 18.29 17.11 -8.43
CA ASN A 177 18.97 18.19 -7.69
C ASN A 177 18.01 18.93 -6.77
N LEU A 178 16.81 19.28 -7.25
CA LEU A 178 15.79 19.93 -6.43
C LEU A 178 15.36 19.08 -5.23
N ILE A 179 15.25 17.75 -5.39
CA ILE A 179 14.94 16.84 -4.27
C ILE A 179 16.16 16.68 -3.35
N ALA A 180 17.39 16.67 -3.88
CA ALA A 180 18.61 16.62 -3.09
C ALA A 180 18.76 17.86 -2.19
N GLU A 181 18.39 19.05 -2.68
CA GLU A 181 18.35 20.30 -1.90
C GLU A 181 17.40 20.25 -0.70
N LEU A 182 16.37 19.37 -0.74
CA LEU A 182 15.48 19.13 0.39
C LEU A 182 16.10 18.21 1.47
N GLY A 183 17.28 17.65 1.19
CA GLY A 183 18.05 16.79 2.09
C GLY A 183 18.09 15.31 1.70
N SER A 184 17.66 14.91 0.49
CA SER A 184 17.75 13.52 0.07
C SER A 184 19.20 13.14 -0.31
N SER A 185 19.67 12.04 0.26
CA SER A 185 20.96 11.44 -0.08
C SER A 185 20.85 10.35 -1.14
N SER A 186 19.68 9.75 -1.30
CA SER A 186 19.45 8.60 -2.19
C SER A 186 18.93 9.00 -3.58
N ILE A 187 18.29 10.16 -3.73
CA ILE A 187 17.58 10.53 -4.98
C ILE A 187 18.49 10.55 -6.21
N GLN A 188 19.78 10.88 -6.05
CA GLN A 188 20.75 10.88 -7.16
C GLN A 188 21.00 9.47 -7.72
N LYS A 189 20.78 8.43 -6.92
CA LYS A 189 21.01 7.02 -7.28
C LYS A 189 19.72 6.22 -7.40
N LEU A 190 18.56 6.85 -7.17
CA LEU A 190 17.26 6.19 -7.23
C LEU A 190 17.02 5.61 -8.64
N GLY A 191 16.87 4.30 -8.70
CA GLY A 191 16.77 3.53 -9.93
C GLY A 191 15.40 2.86 -10.14
N TYR A 192 15.32 2.11 -11.24
CA TYR A 192 14.09 1.52 -11.74
C TYR A 192 13.44 0.58 -10.71
N ARG A 193 12.22 0.93 -10.26
CA ARG A 193 11.43 0.20 -9.25
C ARG A 193 12.09 0.06 -7.88
N ASP A 194 13.07 0.89 -7.57
CA ASP A 194 13.55 1.02 -6.21
C ASP A 194 12.40 1.46 -5.30
N ASN A 195 12.37 0.96 -4.06
CA ASN A 195 11.48 1.50 -3.04
C ASN A 195 12.19 2.61 -2.27
N TRP A 196 11.51 3.74 -2.10
CA TRP A 196 12.06 4.93 -1.49
C TRP A 196 10.99 5.68 -0.72
N VAL A 197 11.33 6.08 0.50
CA VAL A 197 10.52 6.97 1.34
C VAL A 197 11.41 8.07 1.89
N PHE A 198 10.89 9.29 1.90
CA PHE A 198 11.67 10.46 2.25
C PHE A 198 10.82 11.51 2.94
N VAL A 199 11.41 12.19 3.92
CA VAL A 199 10.87 13.41 4.54
C VAL A 199 11.98 14.44 4.58
N GLY A 200 11.75 15.57 3.92
CA GLY A 200 12.68 16.69 3.83
C GLY A 200 11.98 18.03 3.96
N ALA A 201 12.73 19.12 3.89
CA ALA A 201 12.19 20.47 4.06
C ALA A 201 12.86 21.48 3.15
N LYS A 202 12.09 22.49 2.70
CA LYS A 202 12.61 23.60 1.91
C LYS A 202 13.30 24.62 2.80
N GLY A 203 14.50 25.04 2.41
CA GLY A 203 15.27 26.09 3.09
C GLY A 203 16.19 25.60 4.20
N GLY A 204 16.51 24.29 4.26
CA GLY A 204 17.54 23.74 5.16
C GLY A 204 17.18 23.78 6.66
N LEU A 205 15.92 24.06 6.99
CA LEU A 205 15.44 24.28 8.36
C LEU A 205 15.33 22.99 9.20
N VAL A 206 15.28 21.82 8.55
CA VAL A 206 15.32 20.53 9.24
C VAL A 206 16.74 19.99 9.15
N LYS A 207 17.50 20.03 10.27
CA LYS A 207 18.88 19.52 10.37
C LYS A 207 19.02 18.01 10.09
N SER A 208 17.92 17.27 10.00
CA SER A 208 17.90 15.84 9.70
C SER A 208 16.72 15.48 8.80
N SER A 209 17.00 15.17 7.54
CA SER A 209 16.03 14.48 6.69
C SER A 209 15.83 13.06 7.19
N PHE A 210 14.68 12.48 6.88
CA PHE A 210 14.43 11.07 7.12
C PHE A 210 14.34 10.36 5.79
N GLU A 211 15.09 9.27 5.63
CA GLU A 211 15.15 8.59 4.34
C GLU A 211 15.37 7.10 4.54
N LYS A 212 14.69 6.30 3.72
CA LYS A 212 15.00 4.88 3.51
C LYS A 212 14.90 4.57 2.02
N HIS A 213 15.77 3.69 1.57
CA HIS A 213 15.87 3.24 0.20
C HIS A 213 16.19 1.75 0.17
N ILE A 214 15.51 1.00 -0.69
CA ILE A 214 15.87 -0.36 -1.06
C ILE A 214 15.92 -0.42 -2.58
N LYS A 215 17.08 -0.84 -3.08
CA LYS A 215 17.30 -1.03 -4.51
C LYS A 215 16.52 -2.24 -5.01
N ASN A 216 15.96 -2.12 -6.21
CA ASN A 216 15.49 -3.26 -6.97
C ASN A 216 16.68 -4.14 -7.38
N ASP A 217 16.74 -5.33 -6.80
CA ASP A 217 17.79 -6.30 -7.04
C ASP A 217 17.18 -7.70 -7.14
N LYS A 218 17.10 -8.23 -8.38
CA LYS A 218 16.34 -9.45 -8.69
C LYS A 218 16.59 -10.62 -7.74
N PRO A 219 17.83 -10.95 -7.33
CA PRO A 219 18.10 -12.05 -6.41
C PRO A 219 17.60 -11.81 -4.97
N ASN A 220 17.46 -10.55 -4.57
CA ASN A 220 17.13 -10.13 -3.19
C ASN A 220 15.71 -9.54 -3.06
N ASN A 221 14.98 -9.43 -4.16
CA ASN A 221 13.63 -8.89 -4.18
C ASN A 221 12.64 -9.80 -3.46
N LYS A 222 11.76 -9.21 -2.66
CA LYS A 222 10.65 -9.91 -2.00
C LYS A 222 9.51 -10.24 -2.97
N TYR A 223 9.33 -9.42 -4.00
CA TYR A 223 8.31 -9.61 -5.04
C TYR A 223 8.98 -9.79 -6.41
N ASP A 224 8.25 -10.33 -7.38
CA ASP A 224 8.82 -10.57 -8.72
C ASP A 224 9.19 -9.26 -9.43
N ASN A 225 10.47 -8.87 -9.39
CA ASN A 225 11.02 -7.60 -9.92
C ASN A 225 10.68 -6.33 -9.11
N TRP A 226 10.25 -6.45 -7.85
CA TRP A 226 10.15 -5.32 -6.92
C TRP A 226 10.72 -5.68 -5.54
N PRO A 227 11.41 -4.74 -4.88
CA PRO A 227 11.88 -4.92 -3.51
C PRO A 227 10.74 -4.93 -2.49
N GLU A 228 11.05 -5.31 -1.25
CA GLU A 228 10.10 -5.21 -0.14
C GLU A 228 9.61 -3.76 0.08
N LEU A 229 8.36 -3.61 0.53
CA LEU A 229 7.83 -2.33 0.97
C LEU A 229 8.62 -1.81 2.17
N ILE A 230 8.82 -0.49 2.24
CA ILE A 230 9.51 0.13 3.35
C ILE A 230 8.64 1.17 4.01
N ASP A 231 8.79 1.31 5.32
CA ASP A 231 8.17 2.38 6.08
C ASP A 231 9.18 3.15 6.92
N LEU A 232 8.87 4.42 7.15
CA LEU A 232 9.58 5.28 8.06
C LEU A 232 8.56 6.04 8.90
N GLN A 233 8.82 6.09 10.21
CA GLN A 233 8.02 6.84 11.16
C GLN A 233 8.95 7.70 11.99
N GLY A 234 8.48 8.88 12.37
CA GLY A 234 9.30 9.82 13.12
C GLY A 234 8.53 11.05 13.54
N CYS A 235 9.29 12.03 14.01
CA CYS A 235 8.80 13.31 14.50
C CYS A 235 9.66 14.41 13.87
N PHE A 236 9.06 15.39 13.20
CA PHE A 236 9.77 16.59 12.76
C PHE A 236 9.38 17.80 13.64
N PRO A 237 10.32 18.69 13.97
CA PRO A 237 10.07 19.79 14.89
C PRO A 237 9.09 20.81 14.29
N LYS A 238 8.30 21.47 15.15
CA LYS A 238 7.53 22.66 14.81
C LYS A 238 8.49 23.79 14.46
N ASN A 239 8.43 24.28 13.23
CA ASN A 239 9.24 25.44 12.82
C ASN A 239 8.83 26.66 13.64
N SER A 240 9.78 27.20 14.41
CA SER A 240 9.56 28.33 15.33
C SER A 240 10.08 29.67 14.81
N GLN A 241 10.67 29.69 13.60
CA GLN A 241 11.16 30.90 12.92
C GLN A 241 10.22 31.30 11.78
#